data_AF-A0A937PUT9-F1
#
_entry.id   AF-A0A937PUT9-F1
#
_cell.length_a   1.000
_cell.length_b   1.000
_cell.length_c   1.000
_cell.angle_alpha   90.00
_cell.angle_beta   90.00
_cell.angle_gamma   90.00
#
_symmetry.space_group_name_H-M   'P 1'
#
loop_
_entity.id
_entity.type
_entity.pdbx_description
1 polymer ?
#
loop_
_entity_poly.entity_id
_entity_poly.type
_entity_poly.pdbx_seq_one_letter_code
_entity_poly.pdbx_strand_id
1 'polypeptide(L)' 'MTMPPAARAAAGAATPKPAKPNIVYIMADDLGQYDLGCCGGTHILTPHIDRLAAEGVRFTQVYAGSTV' A
#
# COMPACT_ATOMS: atom_id res chain seq x y z
N MET A 1 30.76 37.52 -22.16
CA MET A 1 30.43 36.10 -22.03
C MET A 1 29.07 36.01 -21.34
N THR A 2 27.99 36.02 -22.12
CA THR A 2 26.62 35.95 -21.61
C THR A 2 26.11 34.54 -21.87
N MET A 3 25.85 33.78 -20.81
CA MET A 3 25.22 32.44 -20.90
C MET A 3 23.69 32.61 -21.07
N PRO A 4 23.02 31.85 -21.95
CA PRO A 4 21.57 31.79 -21.99
C PRO A 4 21.03 30.93 -20.83
N PRO A 5 19.89 31.27 -20.21
CA PRO A 5 19.26 30.42 -19.23
C PRO A 5 18.72 29.16 -19.92
N ALA A 6 19.19 28.01 -19.47
CA ALA A 6 18.72 26.70 -19.91
C ALA A 6 17.20 26.61 -19.71
N ALA A 7 16.51 26.32 -20.82
CA ALA A 7 15.08 26.09 -20.86
C ALA A 7 14.69 25.01 -19.84
N ARG A 8 13.78 25.36 -18.91
CA ARG A 8 13.21 24.40 -17.95
C ARG A 8 12.51 23.30 -18.74
N ALA A 9 12.91 22.06 -18.48
CA ALA A 9 12.35 20.86 -19.08
C ALA A 9 10.83 20.80 -18.86
N ALA A 10 10.15 20.36 -19.92
CA ALA A 10 8.70 20.26 -20.02
C ALA A 10 8.10 19.49 -18.84
N ALA A 11 6.97 20.01 -18.35
CA ALA A 11 6.13 19.35 -17.38
C ALA A 11 5.83 17.91 -17.82
N GLY A 12 6.12 16.95 -16.94
CA GLY A 12 5.77 15.54 -17.16
C GLY A 12 4.27 15.44 -17.45
N ALA A 13 3.94 14.94 -18.63
CA ALA A 13 2.56 14.70 -19.02
C ALA A 13 1.90 13.78 -17.98
N ALA A 14 0.87 14.28 -17.30
CA ALA A 14 0.07 13.49 -16.40
C ALA A 14 -0.68 12.44 -17.22
N THR A 15 -0.30 11.17 -17.04
CA THR A 15 -0.99 10.04 -17.66
C THR A 15 -2.47 10.09 -17.28
N PRO A 16 -3.41 9.91 -18.23
CA PRO A 16 -4.84 9.93 -17.92
C PRO A 16 -5.15 8.91 -16.84
N LYS A 17 -5.80 9.34 -15.75
CA LYS A 17 -6.25 8.43 -14.69
C LYS A 17 -7.21 7.42 -15.33
N PRO A 18 -6.92 6.11 -15.30
CA PRO A 18 -7.81 5.12 -15.90
C PRO A 18 -9.19 5.21 -15.26
N ALA A 19 -10.23 5.18 -16.09
CA ALA A 19 -11.63 5.34 -15.66
C ALA A 19 -12.07 4.23 -14.68
N LYS A 20 -11.35 3.11 -14.65
CA LYS A 20 -11.53 2.02 -13.71
C LYS A 20 -10.26 1.88 -12.86
N PRO A 21 -10.37 1.75 -11.53
CA PRO A 21 -9.21 1.48 -10.70
C PRO A 21 -8.64 0.10 -11.00
N ASN A 22 -7.34 -0.06 -10.78
CA ASN A 22 -6.72 -1.38 -10.75
C ASN A 22 -6.97 -1.99 -9.36
N ILE A 23 -7.34 -3.26 -9.31
CA ILE A 23 -7.57 -4.00 -8.07
C ILE A 23 -6.47 -5.04 -7.94
N VAL A 24 -5.73 -5.00 -6.83
CA VAL A 24 -4.74 -6.02 -6.47
C VAL A 24 -5.24 -6.72 -5.22
N TYR A 25 -5.43 -8.03 -5.30
CA TYR A 25 -5.87 -8.86 -4.19
C TYR A 25 -4.71 -9.72 -3.71
N ILE A 26 -4.38 -9.59 -2.42
CA ILE A 26 -3.29 -10.32 -1.77
C ILE A 26 -3.90 -11.14 -0.64
N MET A 27 -3.67 -12.45 -0.67
CA MET A 27 -4.07 -13.40 0.37
C MET A 27 -2.81 -14.09 0.89
N ALA A 28 -2.69 -14.19 2.21
CA ALA A 28 -1.65 -14.97 2.86
C ALA A 28 -2.27 -16.22 3.49
N ASP A 29 -1.58 -17.35 3.37
CA ASP A 29 -1.97 -18.62 4.01
C ASP A 29 -1.51 -18.63 5.47
N ASP A 30 -2.29 -19.25 6.35
CA ASP A 30 -1.99 -19.40 7.79
C ASP A 30 -1.62 -18.11 8.54
N LEU A 31 -2.11 -16.95 8.10
CA LEU A 31 -1.86 -15.68 8.79
C LEU A 31 -2.81 -15.49 9.98
N GLY A 32 -2.27 -15.57 11.18
CA GLY A 32 -2.98 -15.36 12.43
C GLY A 32 -3.26 -13.89 12.72
N GLN A 33 -4.30 -13.64 13.53
CA GLN A 33 -4.73 -12.29 13.93
C GLN A 33 -3.62 -11.48 14.62
N TYR A 34 -2.69 -12.12 15.31
CA TYR A 34 -1.63 -11.45 16.10
C TYR A 34 -0.25 -11.47 15.42
N ASP A 35 -0.17 -11.92 14.17
CA ASP A 35 1.11 -12.03 13.46
C ASP A 35 1.57 -10.68 12.87
N LEU A 36 0.64 -9.75 12.66
CA LEU A 36 0.93 -8.43 12.11
C LEU A 36 1.14 -7.38 13.21
N GLY A 37 2.10 -6.49 13.00
CA GLY A 37 2.36 -5.34 13.88
C GLY A 37 1.14 -4.46 14.07
N CYS A 38 0.42 -4.16 13.00
CA CYS A 38 -0.82 -3.37 13.05
C CYS A 38 -1.98 -4.05 13.80
N CYS A 39 -1.90 -5.36 14.05
CA CYS A 39 -2.85 -6.12 14.85
C CYS A 39 -2.39 -6.36 16.30
N GLY A 40 -1.26 -5.77 16.71
CA GLY A 40 -0.71 -5.89 18.05
C GLY A 40 0.38 -6.96 18.22
N GLY A 41 0.81 -7.59 17.12
CA GLY A 41 1.98 -8.46 17.12
C GLY A 41 3.26 -7.69 17.43
N THR A 42 4.15 -8.26 18.24
CA THR A 42 5.43 -7.63 18.61
C THR A 42 6.65 -8.43 18.17
N HIS A 43 6.45 -9.66 17.69
CA HIS A 43 7.52 -10.58 17.32
C HIS A 43 7.96 -10.46 15.85
N ILE A 44 7.03 -10.15 14.95
CA ILE A 44 7.29 -10.06 13.50
C ILE A 44 7.21 -8.59 13.08
N LEU A 45 8.24 -8.12 12.39
CA LEU A 45 8.28 -6.76 11.84
C LEU A 45 7.58 -6.74 10.48
N THR A 46 6.45 -6.04 10.38
CA THR A 46 5.63 -5.97 9.16
C THR A 46 5.48 -4.54 8.62
N PRO A 47 6.57 -3.78 8.41
CA PRO A 47 6.50 -2.33 8.16
C PRO A 47 5.71 -1.94 6.91
N HIS A 48 5.72 -2.78 5.87
CA HIS A 48 4.94 -2.52 4.65
C HIS A 48 3.44 -2.74 4.85
N ILE A 49 3.05 -3.79 5.59
CA ILE A 49 1.65 -4.07 5.90
C ILE A 49 1.11 -3.05 6.90
N ASP A 50 1.93 -2.66 7.88
CA ASP A 50 1.57 -1.65 8.86
C ASP A 50 1.34 -0.29 8.19
N ARG A 51 2.17 0.06 7.21
CA ARG A 51 1.98 1.24 6.38
C ARG A 51 0.68 1.17 5.56
N LEU A 52 0.39 0.03 4.92
CA LEU A 52 -0.86 -0.16 4.17
C LEU A 52 -2.09 -0.02 5.09
N ALA A 53 -2.02 -0.55 6.31
CA ALA A 53 -3.07 -0.42 7.31
C ALA A 53 -3.25 1.03 7.81
N ALA A 54 -2.17 1.81 7.88
CA ALA A 54 -2.20 3.22 8.30
C ALA A 54 -2.67 4.17 7.18
N GLU A 55 -2.34 3.90 5.93
CA GLU A 55 -2.76 4.69 4.76
C GLU A 55 -4.17 4.32 4.26
N GLY A 56 -4.65 3.13 4.63
CA GLY A 56 -5.92 2.58 4.18
C GLY A 56 -6.97 2.41 5.29
N VAL A 57 -7.83 1.41 5.10
CA VAL A 57 -8.86 1.02 6.06
C VAL A 57 -8.52 -0.37 6.58
N ARG A 58 -8.47 -0.53 7.90
CA ARG A 58 -8.24 -1.81 8.57
C ARG A 58 -9.52 -2.32 9.21
N PHE A 59 -9.90 -3.54 8.89
CA PHE A 59 -10.98 -4.24 9.55
C PHE A 59 -10.43 -5.06 10.73
N THR A 60 -10.89 -4.78 11.94
CA THR A 60 -10.42 -5.46 13.16
C THR A 60 -11.25 -6.70 13.52
N GLN A 61 -12.36 -6.93 12.81
CA GLN A 61 -13.32 -8.00 13.05
C GLN A 61 -13.65 -8.72 11.73
N VAL A 62 -12.64 -9.37 11.15
CA VAL A 62 -12.77 -10.22 9.96
C VAL A 62 -12.79 -11.68 10.40
N TYR A 63 -13.73 -12.44 9.86
CA TYR A 63 -13.91 -13.86 10.15
C TYR A 63 -13.73 -14.69 8.88
N ALA A 64 -13.00 -15.79 8.99
CA ALA A 64 -12.98 -16.82 7.97
C ALA A 64 -14.21 -17.73 8.14
N GLY A 65 -14.93 -18.00 7.05
CA GLY A 65 -16.14 -18.85 7.10
C GLY A 65 -15.84 -20.34 7.35
N SER A 66 -14.60 -20.75 7.12
CA SER A 66 -14.04 -22.07 7.40
C SER A 66 -12.62 -21.88 7.92
N THR A 67 -12.17 -22.75 8.81
CA THR A 67 -10.79 -22.78 9.33
C THR A 67 -9.94 -23.84 8.65
N VAL A 68 -10.49 -24.51 7.63
CA VAL A 68 -9.86 -25.57 6.83
C VAL A 68 -10.06 -25.30 5.35
#